data_AF-A0A6B1CIQ3-F1
#
_entry.id   AF-A0A6B1CIQ3-F1
#
_cell.length_a   1.000
_cell.length_b   1.000
_cell.length_c   1.000
_cell.angle_alpha   90.00
_cell.angle_beta   90.00
_cell.angle_gamma   90.00
#
_symmetry.space_group_name_H-M   'P 1'
#
loop_
_entity.id
_entity.type
_entity.pdbx_description
1 polymer ?
#
loop_
_entity_poly.entity_id
_entity_poly.type
_entity_poly.pdbx_seq_one_letter_code
_entity_poly.pdbx_strand_id
1 'polypeptide(L)'
;MLRFVLLLALFCALSCSKEPPPTAAAGKSNCALCDILGDGTHQAPEGSGGHTTPDDDDQGTSDDDDQDTSDDDDQGTSDDDQDTSASLSVSSPDSSSLSDEILIPDTALRTFIEQALEKSPGETITQADMNTLTSLEATDLGIKDLRGLETAKNLTSVNIDSNRVLDLTPLATLTNLESLAFSNTQVFNLTPLATLTNLEFLAFSNTQVFNLTPLATLTNLKDLYFYDNQVSDLTPLATLTNLEALGFYDNRVSDITPLAALTNLEWLYFSVNQVSNLTPLATLTNLKWLYFSDNRVSDLAPLKNLSNLRDLNFAWNSVSDLSPLVALPHLERLDALSNPLSKASIDEHIPALQRRDVDVSFAPFHSFTVTETESPFNIEFVFLGGFTEEEQEVWHHAANRWEAAIQTEFPDYTFSSAWSGACGYQAINIPDGERIDDLRIYVSKFREGNPLLRGYGGYGSPIVLRSSSLPIIGCIGIATPSTFSLQRLRQAVLHEIGHVLGIGTIWFSKGMIRELNGDTHFPGPKAIAAFDQAGGTDYQGAKVPTERDGTHWRTSALSGELMSTVAPNPVISAITLQALSDMGYSVDLSATDPYVRPSPTAAKPVADEELEFFCSLEGLPAPVYLDD
;
A
#
# COMPACT_ATOMS: atom_id res chain seq x y z
N MET A 1 -30.19 -1.76 -10.74
CA MET A 1 -30.04 -0.39 -10.20
C MET A 1 -29.39 -0.40 -8.82
N LEU A 2 -29.84 -1.24 -7.87
CA LEU A 2 -29.18 -1.44 -6.56
C LEU A 2 -27.73 -1.99 -6.65
N ARG A 3 -27.48 -2.96 -7.56
CA ARG A 3 -26.12 -3.47 -7.88
C ARG A 3 -25.17 -2.38 -8.39
N PHE A 4 -25.67 -1.38 -9.13
CA PHE A 4 -24.87 -0.28 -9.66
C PHE A 4 -24.59 0.79 -8.58
N VAL A 5 -25.49 0.93 -7.60
CA VAL A 5 -25.32 1.81 -6.44
C VAL A 5 -24.35 1.22 -5.42
N LEU A 6 -24.32 -0.11 -5.22
CA LEU A 6 -23.31 -0.77 -4.37
C LEU A 6 -21.91 -0.73 -5.00
N LEU A 7 -21.80 -0.98 -6.31
CA LEU A 7 -20.55 -0.81 -7.07
C LEU A 7 -20.07 0.65 -7.06
N LEU A 8 -20.97 1.64 -7.19
CA LEU A 8 -20.62 3.05 -7.03
C LEU A 8 -20.34 3.44 -5.58
N ALA A 9 -20.94 2.79 -4.58
CA ALA A 9 -20.68 3.07 -3.16
C ALA A 9 -19.34 2.48 -2.71
N LEU A 10 -18.94 1.31 -3.22
CA LEU A 10 -17.56 0.81 -3.09
C LEU A 10 -16.58 1.70 -3.87
N PHE A 11 -16.92 2.14 -5.09
CA PHE A 11 -16.10 3.15 -5.80
C PHE A 11 -16.03 4.47 -5.03
N CYS A 12 -17.10 4.95 -4.40
CA CYS A 12 -17.07 6.19 -3.60
C CYS A 12 -16.38 6.00 -2.25
N ALA A 13 -16.41 4.81 -1.65
CA ALA A 13 -15.73 4.53 -0.39
C ALA A 13 -14.23 4.28 -0.59
N LEU A 14 -13.82 3.65 -1.70
CA LEU A 14 -12.42 3.38 -2.05
C LEU A 14 -11.76 4.49 -2.89
N SER A 15 -12.52 5.31 -3.63
CA SER A 15 -12.00 6.50 -4.31
C SER A 15 -12.12 7.81 -3.48
N CYS A 16 -12.73 7.79 -2.30
CA CYS A 16 -12.70 8.94 -1.37
C CYS A 16 -11.49 8.94 -0.41
N SER A 17 -10.61 7.94 -0.46
CA SER A 17 -9.28 8.09 0.10
C SER A 17 -8.31 8.56 -0.99
N LYS A 18 -8.24 9.89 -1.13
CA LYS A 18 -7.23 10.68 -1.84
C LYS A 18 -7.35 10.75 -3.38
N GLU A 19 -8.08 11.74 -3.89
CA GLU A 19 -7.61 12.76 -4.88
C GLU A 19 -8.72 13.79 -5.23
N PRO A 20 -8.38 15.04 -5.61
CA PRO A 20 -9.33 16.12 -5.88
C PRO A 20 -9.80 16.14 -7.36
N PRO A 21 -10.99 16.69 -7.67
CA PRO A 21 -11.52 16.69 -9.03
C PRO A 21 -10.82 17.72 -9.95
N PRO A 22 -10.72 17.44 -11.27
CA PRO A 22 -10.12 18.37 -12.23
C PRO A 22 -10.99 19.62 -12.42
N THR A 23 -10.31 20.77 -12.47
CA THR A 23 -10.91 22.08 -12.76
C THR A 23 -11.02 22.29 -14.28
N ALA A 24 -12.24 22.49 -14.79
CA ALA A 24 -12.45 23.24 -16.03
C ALA A 24 -13.83 23.93 -16.06
N ALA A 25 -13.75 25.27 -16.06
CA ALA A 25 -14.67 26.29 -16.57
C ALA A 25 -16.18 25.97 -16.79
N ALA A 26 -16.99 26.60 -15.93
CA ALA A 26 -18.29 27.24 -16.19
C ALA A 26 -19.14 26.84 -17.42
N GLY A 27 -20.24 26.12 -17.17
CA GLY A 27 -21.39 26.01 -18.07
C GLY A 27 -22.54 25.26 -17.41
N LYS A 28 -23.60 25.99 -17.03
CA LYS A 28 -24.80 25.51 -16.32
C LYS A 28 -25.44 24.24 -16.94
N SER A 29 -25.77 23.24 -16.12
CA SER A 29 -27.07 22.57 -16.16
C SER A 29 -27.38 21.82 -14.85
N ASN A 30 -28.56 22.10 -14.30
CA ASN A 30 -29.13 21.55 -13.07
C ASN A 30 -29.23 20.01 -13.08
N CYS A 31 -28.86 19.38 -11.96
CA CYS A 31 -29.42 18.10 -11.53
C CYS A 31 -30.23 18.33 -10.24
N ALA A 32 -31.55 18.23 -10.36
CA ALA A 32 -32.50 18.25 -9.27
C ALA A 32 -32.67 16.82 -8.75
N LEU A 33 -32.29 16.53 -7.50
CA LEU A 33 -32.79 15.34 -6.78
C LEU A 33 -32.54 15.39 -5.24
N CYS A 34 -32.71 16.55 -4.60
CA CYS A 34 -32.78 16.63 -3.13
C CYS A 34 -33.94 17.54 -2.75
N ASP A 35 -35.15 16.97 -2.68
CA ASP A 35 -36.33 17.64 -2.12
C ASP A 35 -37.41 16.61 -1.72
N ILE A 36 -37.03 15.53 -1.02
CA ILE A 36 -37.99 14.64 -0.34
C ILE A 36 -37.36 14.16 0.98
N LEU A 37 -37.99 14.61 2.08
CA LEU A 37 -37.76 14.33 3.51
C LEU A 37 -36.74 15.21 4.23
N GLY A 38 -37.24 16.35 4.70
CA GLY A 38 -36.64 17.11 5.78
C GLY A 38 -37.18 16.71 7.17
N ASP A 39 -36.63 17.45 8.13
CA ASP A 39 -36.95 17.56 9.57
C ASP A 39 -36.18 16.58 10.48
N GLY A 40 -35.46 17.00 11.52
CA GLY A 40 -35.34 18.31 12.14
C GLY A 40 -34.27 18.33 13.24
N THR A 41 -33.66 19.50 13.42
CA THR A 41 -33.14 20.10 14.66
C THR A 41 -32.53 19.21 15.75
N HIS A 42 -31.26 19.46 16.12
CA HIS A 42 -30.95 20.04 17.44
C HIS A 42 -29.51 20.60 17.54
N GLN A 43 -29.44 21.80 18.12
CA GLN A 43 -28.25 22.56 18.46
C GLN A 43 -27.44 21.93 19.60
N ALA A 44 -26.11 21.99 19.48
CA ALA A 44 -25.18 21.86 20.60
C ALA A 44 -25.02 23.20 21.35
N PRO A 45 -24.67 23.19 22.64
CA PRO A 45 -23.98 24.32 23.26
C PRO A 45 -22.55 23.97 23.71
N GLU A 46 -21.71 24.99 23.60
CA GLU A 46 -20.34 25.12 24.08
C GLU A 46 -20.22 25.01 25.61
N GLY A 47 -19.04 24.61 26.11
CA GLY A 47 -18.70 24.65 27.53
C GLY A 47 -17.21 24.50 27.80
N SER A 48 -16.59 25.59 28.23
CA SER A 48 -15.17 25.85 28.53
C SER A 48 -14.69 25.37 29.92
N GLY A 49 -13.36 25.20 30.06
CA GLY A 49 -12.58 25.29 31.32
C GLY A 49 -11.96 23.95 31.74
N GLY A 50 -10.69 23.80 32.12
CA GLY A 50 -9.63 24.73 32.52
C GLY A 50 -9.08 24.33 33.89
N HIS A 51 -7.77 23.95 33.95
CA HIS A 51 -6.91 23.85 35.17
C HIS A 51 -7.29 22.74 36.19
N THR A 52 -6.41 22.03 36.92
CA THR A 52 -5.00 22.14 37.37
C THR A 52 -4.53 20.76 37.87
N THR A 53 -3.21 20.50 37.88
CA THR A 53 -2.52 19.48 38.70
C THR A 53 -2.58 19.82 40.20
N PRO A 54 -2.23 18.91 41.15
CA PRO A 54 -0.81 18.69 41.50
C PRO A 54 -0.41 17.24 41.86
N ASP A 55 0.90 17.05 41.71
CA ASP A 55 1.86 16.15 42.36
C ASP A 55 1.44 15.38 43.62
N ASP A 56 1.92 14.14 43.73
CA ASP A 56 2.63 13.67 44.94
C ASP A 56 3.56 12.49 44.60
N ASP A 57 4.77 12.60 45.15
CA ASP A 57 5.91 11.69 45.09
C ASP A 57 5.62 10.32 45.73
N ASP A 58 6.25 9.24 45.23
CA ASP A 58 7.03 8.37 46.12
C ASP A 58 8.11 7.58 45.37
N GLN A 59 9.28 7.49 46.02
CA GLN A 59 10.50 6.87 45.53
C GLN A 59 10.67 5.43 46.03
N GLY A 60 11.50 4.67 45.30
CA GLY A 60 12.24 3.51 45.83
C GLY A 60 12.11 2.30 44.92
N THR A 61 13.07 2.02 44.01
CA THR A 61 14.28 1.19 44.25
C THR A 61 13.91 -0.16 44.87
N SER A 62 14.31 -1.33 44.37
CA SER A 62 15.46 -1.71 43.56
C SER A 62 15.35 -3.22 43.27
N ASP A 63 15.91 -3.60 42.13
CA ASP A 63 16.73 -4.78 41.85
C ASP A 63 16.14 -6.20 41.96
N ASP A 64 16.17 -6.85 40.79
CA ASP A 64 16.80 -8.14 40.49
C ASP A 64 16.46 -9.36 41.37
N ASP A 65 15.93 -10.39 40.73
CA ASP A 65 16.62 -11.69 40.75
C ASP A 65 16.06 -12.59 39.62
N ASP A 66 17.01 -13.04 38.80
CA ASP A 66 16.85 -13.98 37.71
C ASP A 66 17.40 -15.34 38.16
N GLN A 67 16.76 -16.41 37.69
CA GLN A 67 17.30 -17.74 37.43
C GLN A 67 17.50 -18.79 38.56
N ASP A 68 16.68 -19.84 38.41
CA ASP A 68 17.08 -21.21 38.00
C ASP A 68 17.33 -22.28 39.07
N THR A 69 17.06 -23.51 38.60
CA THR A 69 17.27 -24.85 39.16
C THR A 69 16.25 -25.30 40.21
N SER A 70 15.77 -26.53 40.28
CA SER A 70 15.73 -27.77 39.48
C SER A 70 15.01 -28.79 40.40
N ASP A 71 14.68 -29.95 39.85
CA ASP A 71 14.52 -31.25 40.55
C ASP A 71 13.09 -31.83 40.57
N ASP A 72 12.86 -32.68 39.56
CA ASP A 72 12.56 -34.11 39.63
C ASP A 72 11.57 -34.67 40.68
N ASP A 73 10.58 -35.38 40.11
CA ASP A 73 10.11 -36.72 40.46
C ASP A 73 9.85 -37.07 41.93
N ASP A 74 8.59 -37.35 42.29
CA ASP A 74 8.25 -38.73 42.67
C ASP A 74 6.75 -39.03 42.55
N GLN A 75 6.49 -40.28 42.19
CA GLN A 75 5.19 -40.89 41.93
C GLN A 75 4.50 -41.40 43.20
N GLY A 76 3.19 -41.61 43.05
CA GLY A 76 2.44 -42.64 43.78
C GLY A 76 1.92 -42.12 45.13
N THR A 77 0.72 -42.43 45.59
CA THR A 77 -0.21 -43.55 45.33
C THR A 77 -1.61 -43.01 45.73
N SER A 78 -2.72 -43.43 45.10
CA SER A 78 -3.53 -44.60 45.51
C SER A 78 -3.83 -44.58 47.03
N ASP A 79 -5.04 -44.68 47.55
CA ASP A 79 -6.37 -45.03 47.05
C ASP A 79 -7.42 -44.52 48.07
N ASP A 80 -8.68 -44.45 47.63
CA ASP A 80 -9.90 -44.86 48.34
C ASP A 80 -10.03 -44.65 49.86
N ASP A 81 -11.07 -43.94 50.30
CA ASP A 81 -12.39 -44.56 50.53
C ASP A 81 -13.32 -43.66 51.36
N GLN A 82 -14.55 -43.55 50.86
CA GLN A 82 -15.85 -43.66 51.56
C GLN A 82 -16.09 -42.84 52.84
N ASP A 83 -16.98 -41.84 52.74
CA ASP A 83 -18.42 -41.94 53.00
C ASP A 83 -18.76 -41.85 54.49
N THR A 84 -19.46 -40.79 54.88
CA THR A 84 -20.51 -40.91 55.90
C THR A 84 -21.52 -39.75 55.81
N SER A 85 -22.73 -40.12 55.39
CA SER A 85 -24.03 -39.75 55.96
C SER A 85 -24.57 -38.32 55.80
N ALA A 86 -25.61 -38.23 54.96
CA ALA A 86 -27.00 -37.85 55.30
C ALA A 86 -27.20 -36.76 56.39
N SER A 87 -28.02 -35.74 56.24
CA SER A 87 -29.16 -35.48 55.34
C SER A 87 -29.67 -34.09 55.72
N LEU A 88 -30.01 -33.24 54.76
CA LEU A 88 -31.00 -32.17 54.96
C LEU A 88 -31.66 -31.89 53.62
N SER A 89 -32.86 -32.44 53.47
CA SER A 89 -33.78 -32.18 52.37
C SER A 89 -34.17 -30.72 52.35
N VAL A 90 -33.82 -30.01 51.28
CA VAL A 90 -34.52 -28.80 50.86
C VAL A 90 -34.96 -29.00 49.43
N SER A 91 -36.28 -29.00 49.28
CA SER A 91 -37.10 -28.84 48.08
C SER A 91 -36.36 -28.41 46.82
N SER A 92 -36.52 -29.22 45.77
CA SER A 92 -36.43 -28.78 44.37
C SER A 92 -37.16 -27.45 44.17
N PRO A 93 -36.51 -26.45 43.57
CA PRO A 93 -37.20 -25.52 42.70
C PRO A 93 -37.34 -26.18 41.33
N ASP A 94 -38.58 -26.27 40.89
CA ASP A 94 -39.05 -26.18 39.52
C ASP A 94 -38.05 -26.50 38.40
N SER A 95 -38.34 -27.60 37.72
CA SER A 95 -38.17 -27.74 36.27
C SER A 95 -39.05 -26.72 35.52
N SER A 96 -38.79 -25.43 35.73
CA SER A 96 -39.41 -24.34 34.98
C SER A 96 -38.51 -24.02 33.79
N SER A 97 -39.06 -24.26 32.59
CA SER A 97 -38.57 -23.86 31.26
C SER A 97 -37.07 -23.60 31.15
N LEU A 98 -36.33 -24.53 30.54
CA LEU A 98 -35.12 -24.18 29.79
C LEU A 98 -35.46 -22.93 28.98
N SER A 99 -34.81 -21.81 29.29
CA SER A 99 -35.11 -20.54 28.66
C SER A 99 -34.98 -20.72 27.15
N ASP A 100 -36.01 -20.33 26.39
CA ASP A 100 -35.96 -20.21 24.92
C ASP A 100 -34.99 -19.10 24.45
N GLU A 101 -34.09 -18.67 25.33
CA GLU A 101 -33.14 -17.59 25.12
C GLU A 101 -31.94 -18.08 24.32
N ILE A 102 -31.65 -17.37 23.24
CA ILE A 102 -30.45 -17.60 22.42
C ILE A 102 -29.27 -16.89 23.07
N LEU A 103 -28.22 -17.66 23.37
CA LEU A 103 -26.98 -17.13 23.93
C LEU A 103 -26.18 -16.41 22.83
N ILE A 104 -26.03 -15.09 22.97
CA ILE A 104 -25.14 -14.26 22.16
C ILE A 104 -24.11 -13.63 23.11
N PRO A 105 -22.92 -14.22 23.26
CA PRO A 105 -21.94 -13.83 24.29
C PRO A 105 -21.23 -12.51 23.99
N ASP A 106 -21.12 -12.14 22.71
CA ASP A 106 -20.54 -10.86 22.31
C ASP A 106 -21.55 -9.73 22.54
N THR A 107 -21.19 -8.78 23.40
CA THR A 107 -22.11 -7.70 23.80
C THR A 107 -22.40 -6.73 22.66
N ALA A 108 -21.45 -6.50 21.75
CA ALA A 108 -21.66 -5.63 20.60
C ALA A 108 -22.61 -6.28 19.60
N LEU A 109 -22.39 -7.56 19.29
CA LEU A 109 -23.29 -8.34 18.44
C LEU A 109 -24.69 -8.46 19.06
N ARG A 110 -24.77 -8.76 20.36
CA ARG A 110 -26.04 -8.84 21.08
C ARG A 110 -26.80 -7.52 21.01
N THR A 111 -26.13 -6.40 21.31
CA THR A 111 -26.73 -5.06 21.25
C THR A 111 -27.23 -4.74 19.84
N PHE A 112 -26.46 -5.09 18.80
CA PHE A 112 -26.86 -4.90 17.42
C PHE A 112 -28.11 -5.73 17.06
N ILE A 113 -28.14 -6.99 17.47
CA ILE A 113 -29.30 -7.88 17.24
C ILE A 113 -30.54 -7.36 17.98
N GLU A 114 -30.41 -6.88 19.22
CA GLU A 114 -31.53 -6.26 19.94
C GLU A 114 -32.09 -5.05 19.19
N GLN A 115 -31.22 -4.19 18.67
CA GLN A 115 -31.63 -3.05 17.85
C GLN A 115 -32.33 -3.48 16.56
N ALA A 116 -31.79 -4.48 15.86
CA ALA A 116 -32.37 -5.02 14.63
C ALA A 116 -33.74 -5.67 14.86
N LEU A 117 -33.99 -6.21 16.06
CA LEU A 117 -35.25 -6.81 16.47
C LEU A 117 -36.21 -5.82 17.17
N GLU A 118 -35.84 -4.54 17.26
CA GLU A 118 -36.59 -3.51 18.01
C GLU A 118 -36.84 -3.87 19.49
N LYS A 119 -35.91 -4.60 20.10
CA LYS A 119 -35.96 -5.04 21.50
C LYS A 119 -35.26 -4.07 22.45
N SER A 120 -35.71 -4.08 23.71
CA SER A 120 -35.05 -3.31 24.76
C SER A 120 -33.71 -3.96 25.18
N PRO A 121 -32.72 -3.18 25.66
CA PRO A 121 -31.45 -3.75 26.14
C PRO A 121 -31.68 -4.78 27.27
N GLY A 122 -31.14 -5.98 27.09
CA GLY A 122 -31.27 -7.09 28.04
C GLY A 122 -32.56 -7.91 27.86
N GLU A 123 -33.40 -7.59 26.88
CA GLU A 123 -34.61 -8.37 26.61
C GLU A 123 -34.25 -9.74 26.04
N THR A 124 -35.04 -10.77 26.37
CA THR A 124 -34.84 -12.13 25.86
C THR A 124 -34.96 -12.15 24.34
N ILE A 125 -33.92 -12.69 23.68
CA ILE A 125 -33.90 -13.00 22.26
C ILE A 125 -34.25 -14.47 22.10
N THR A 126 -35.36 -14.77 21.43
CA THR A 126 -35.85 -16.13 21.21
C THR A 126 -35.50 -16.65 19.82
N GLN A 127 -35.64 -17.96 19.60
CA GLN A 127 -35.51 -18.54 18.26
C GLN A 127 -36.51 -17.94 17.26
N ALA A 128 -37.72 -17.56 17.70
CA ALA A 128 -38.71 -16.91 16.84
C ALA A 128 -38.19 -15.55 16.37
N ASP A 129 -37.55 -14.79 17.25
CA ASP A 129 -36.93 -13.50 16.92
C ASP A 129 -35.78 -13.69 15.92
N MET A 130 -34.85 -14.63 16.20
CA MET A 130 -33.72 -14.92 15.29
C MET A 130 -34.17 -15.37 13.89
N ASN A 131 -35.32 -16.03 13.78
CA ASN A 131 -35.89 -16.41 12.49
C ASN A 131 -36.43 -15.22 11.68
N THR A 132 -36.64 -14.06 12.29
CA THR A 132 -37.05 -12.84 11.57
C THR A 132 -35.89 -12.12 10.90
N LEU A 133 -34.65 -12.37 11.34
CA LEU A 133 -33.46 -11.75 10.77
C LEU A 133 -33.19 -12.31 9.37
N THR A 134 -33.22 -11.43 8.37
CA THR A 134 -32.89 -11.74 6.97
C THR A 134 -31.57 -11.12 6.51
N SER A 135 -31.12 -10.07 7.20
CA SER A 135 -29.86 -9.36 6.94
C SER A 135 -29.22 -8.88 8.24
N LEU A 136 -27.90 -8.85 8.28
CA LEU A 136 -27.11 -8.33 9.41
C LEU A 136 -26.02 -7.40 8.87
N GLU A 137 -26.15 -6.08 9.09
CA GLU A 137 -25.21 -5.05 8.62
C GLU A 137 -24.45 -4.44 9.80
N ALA A 138 -23.50 -5.19 10.35
CA ALA A 138 -22.87 -4.95 11.65
C ALA A 138 -21.39 -4.50 11.50
N THR A 139 -21.12 -3.50 10.66
CA THR A 139 -19.77 -2.99 10.36
C THR A 139 -19.20 -2.11 11.49
N ASP A 140 -17.91 -2.27 11.80
CA ASP A 140 -17.15 -1.41 12.75
C ASP A 140 -17.78 -1.28 14.15
N LEU A 141 -18.19 -2.42 14.73
CA LEU A 141 -18.82 -2.47 16.06
C LEU A 141 -17.90 -3.11 17.12
N GLY A 142 -16.70 -3.53 16.72
CA GLY A 142 -15.76 -4.22 17.61
C GLY A 142 -16.18 -5.65 17.97
N ILE A 143 -17.06 -6.27 17.16
CA ILE A 143 -17.52 -7.66 17.33
C ILE A 143 -16.33 -8.61 17.21
N LYS A 144 -16.25 -9.59 18.09
CA LYS A 144 -15.19 -10.62 18.13
C LYS A 144 -15.74 -12.02 17.94
N ASP A 145 -16.97 -12.26 18.39
CA ASP A 145 -17.56 -13.59 18.49
C ASP A 145 -18.96 -13.61 17.89
N LEU A 146 -19.17 -14.51 16.92
CA LEU A 146 -20.40 -14.64 16.15
C LEU A 146 -21.38 -15.66 16.74
N ARG A 147 -21.06 -16.30 17.88
CA ARG A 147 -21.94 -17.31 18.50
C ARG A 147 -23.34 -16.75 18.76
N GLY A 148 -24.33 -17.59 18.50
CA GLY A 148 -25.74 -17.25 18.48
C GLY A 148 -26.27 -17.01 17.06
N LEU A 149 -25.44 -16.51 16.12
CA LEU A 149 -25.87 -16.29 14.73
C LEU A 149 -26.19 -17.58 13.98
N GLU A 150 -25.64 -18.72 14.38
CA GLU A 150 -25.98 -20.03 13.81
C GLU A 150 -27.47 -20.34 13.91
N THR A 151 -28.22 -19.64 14.77
CA THR A 151 -29.66 -19.81 14.97
C THR A 151 -30.51 -18.98 14.01
N ALA A 152 -29.97 -17.93 13.37
CA ALA A 152 -30.69 -17.05 12.44
C ALA A 152 -30.73 -17.64 11.02
N LYS A 153 -31.45 -18.77 10.85
CA LYS A 153 -31.45 -19.58 9.62
C LYS A 153 -31.96 -18.89 8.36
N ASN A 154 -32.66 -17.77 8.50
CA ASN A 154 -33.22 -17.00 7.37
C ASN A 154 -32.31 -15.86 6.91
N LEU A 155 -31.10 -15.72 7.48
CA LEU A 155 -30.11 -14.77 7.01
C LEU A 155 -29.72 -15.09 5.56
N THR A 156 -29.76 -14.04 4.74
CA THR A 156 -29.37 -14.05 3.32
C THR A 156 -28.18 -13.12 3.06
N SER A 157 -28.01 -12.08 3.89
CA SER A 157 -26.88 -11.15 3.83
C SER A 157 -26.26 -10.96 5.20
N VAL A 158 -24.94 -11.09 5.29
CA VAL A 158 -24.17 -10.76 6.49
C VAL A 158 -22.99 -9.88 6.09
N ASN A 159 -22.90 -8.71 6.70
CA ASN A 159 -21.76 -7.81 6.61
C ASN A 159 -21.25 -7.53 8.01
N ILE A 160 -20.01 -7.93 8.25
CA ILE A 160 -19.28 -7.77 9.52
C ILE A 160 -17.91 -7.13 9.27
N ASP A 161 -17.78 -6.33 8.20
CA ASP A 161 -16.55 -5.62 7.88
C ASP A 161 -16.03 -4.79 9.08
N SER A 162 -14.71 -4.62 9.16
CA SER A 162 -14.03 -3.79 10.16
C SER A 162 -14.31 -4.21 11.61
N ASN A 163 -14.52 -5.51 11.84
CA ASN A 163 -14.63 -6.10 13.17
C ASN A 163 -13.38 -6.92 13.53
N ARG A 164 -13.37 -7.52 14.72
CA ARG A 164 -12.25 -8.33 15.24
C ARG A 164 -12.59 -9.82 15.27
N VAL A 165 -13.41 -10.24 14.30
CA VAL A 165 -13.84 -11.64 14.16
C VAL A 165 -12.67 -12.50 13.69
N LEU A 166 -12.52 -13.66 14.32
CA LEU A 166 -11.51 -14.68 13.98
C LEU A 166 -12.15 -15.96 13.42
N ASP A 167 -13.33 -16.33 13.93
CA ASP A 167 -13.97 -17.62 13.67
C ASP A 167 -15.34 -17.45 12.98
N LEU A 168 -15.45 -18.04 11.79
CA LEU A 168 -16.68 -18.07 10.99
C LEU A 168 -17.53 -19.33 11.23
N THR A 169 -17.14 -20.22 12.15
CA THR A 169 -17.88 -21.46 12.46
C THR A 169 -19.38 -21.24 12.73
N PRO A 170 -19.80 -20.19 13.45
CA PRO A 170 -21.23 -19.89 13.62
C PRO A 170 -22.00 -19.70 12.30
N LEU A 171 -21.34 -19.30 11.23
CA LEU A 171 -21.99 -19.10 9.92
C LEU A 171 -22.15 -20.40 9.12
N ALA A 172 -21.47 -21.49 9.47
CA ALA A 172 -21.35 -22.70 8.66
C ALA A 172 -22.67 -23.41 8.32
N THR A 173 -23.74 -23.10 9.06
CA THR A 173 -25.06 -23.71 8.89
C THR A 173 -26.10 -22.76 8.31
N LEU A 174 -25.70 -21.55 7.93
CA LEU A 174 -26.57 -20.52 7.37
C LEU A 174 -26.65 -20.67 5.84
N THR A 175 -27.15 -21.82 5.39
CA THR A 175 -27.12 -22.21 3.97
C THR A 175 -27.96 -21.32 3.05
N ASN A 176 -28.76 -20.41 3.59
CA ASN A 176 -29.50 -19.40 2.82
C ASN A 176 -28.68 -18.13 2.54
N LEU A 177 -27.43 -18.04 3.02
CA LEU A 177 -26.57 -16.90 2.72
C LEU A 177 -26.26 -16.80 1.23
N GLU A 178 -26.56 -15.64 0.68
CA GLU A 178 -26.29 -15.22 -0.69
C GLU A 178 -25.16 -14.17 -0.73
N SER A 179 -24.98 -13.39 0.35
CA SER A 179 -23.97 -12.35 0.45
C SER A 179 -23.24 -12.40 1.79
N LEU A 180 -21.91 -12.38 1.75
CA LEU A 180 -21.05 -12.35 2.93
C LEU A 180 -19.88 -11.38 2.76
N ALA A 181 -19.74 -10.42 3.68
CA ALA A 181 -18.61 -9.49 3.75
C ALA A 181 -17.98 -9.51 5.16
N PHE A 182 -16.66 -9.69 5.24
CA PHE A 182 -15.87 -9.66 6.48
C PHE A 182 -14.45 -9.10 6.26
N SER A 183 -14.31 -8.11 5.39
CA SER A 183 -13.07 -7.39 5.16
C SER A 183 -12.60 -6.67 6.42
N ASN A 184 -11.28 -6.44 6.56
CA ASN A 184 -10.67 -5.84 7.75
C ASN A 184 -11.02 -6.60 9.04
N THR A 185 -10.94 -7.93 8.99
CA THR A 185 -11.10 -8.81 10.15
C THR A 185 -9.86 -9.69 10.33
N GLN A 186 -9.84 -10.51 11.38
CA GLN A 186 -8.71 -11.40 11.68
C GLN A 186 -8.94 -12.83 11.17
N VAL A 187 -9.94 -13.04 10.31
CA VAL A 187 -10.27 -14.35 9.75
C VAL A 187 -9.09 -14.86 8.91
N PHE A 188 -8.73 -16.12 9.12
CA PHE A 188 -7.73 -16.83 8.31
C PHE A 188 -8.24 -18.17 7.74
N ASN A 189 -9.33 -18.72 8.31
CA ASN A 189 -9.86 -20.04 7.96
C ASN A 189 -11.24 -19.94 7.31
N LEU A 190 -11.31 -20.32 6.02
CA LEU A 190 -12.55 -20.31 5.24
C LEU A 190 -13.34 -21.64 5.28
N THR A 191 -12.88 -22.66 6.02
CA THR A 191 -13.55 -23.98 6.08
C THR A 191 -15.05 -23.89 6.40
N PRO A 192 -15.51 -23.01 7.33
CA PRO A 192 -16.94 -22.82 7.58
C PRO A 192 -17.77 -22.45 6.35
N LEU A 193 -17.17 -21.86 5.31
CA LEU A 193 -17.88 -21.40 4.13
C LEU A 193 -18.21 -22.53 3.14
N ALA A 194 -17.56 -23.69 3.21
CA ALA A 194 -17.62 -24.74 2.19
C ALA A 194 -19.04 -25.29 1.92
N THR A 195 -19.97 -25.11 2.86
CA THR A 195 -21.37 -25.56 2.79
C THR A 195 -22.31 -24.47 2.26
N LEU A 196 -21.87 -23.22 2.16
CA LEU A 196 -22.68 -22.05 1.83
C LEU A 196 -22.87 -21.88 0.32
N THR A 197 -23.31 -22.95 -0.33
CA THR A 197 -23.37 -23.05 -1.80
C THR A 197 -24.31 -22.07 -2.50
N ASN A 198 -25.13 -21.32 -1.75
CA ASN A 198 -25.98 -20.25 -2.28
C ASN A 198 -25.28 -18.88 -2.34
N LEU A 199 -24.03 -18.76 -1.85
CA LEU A 199 -23.28 -17.51 -1.93
C LEU A 199 -23.10 -17.07 -3.38
N GLU A 200 -23.54 -15.84 -3.67
CA GLU A 200 -23.34 -15.12 -4.91
C GLU A 200 -22.28 -14.01 -4.77
N PHE A 201 -22.15 -13.42 -3.58
CA PHE A 201 -21.20 -12.36 -3.27
C PHE A 201 -20.34 -12.72 -2.05
N LEU A 202 -19.03 -12.60 -2.18
CA LEU A 202 -18.07 -12.83 -1.10
C LEU A 202 -16.94 -11.79 -1.11
N ALA A 203 -16.78 -11.06 0.00
CA ALA A 203 -15.72 -10.08 0.18
C ALA A 203 -14.96 -10.28 1.51
N PHE A 204 -13.63 -10.37 1.44
CA PHE A 204 -12.75 -10.55 2.62
C PHE A 204 -11.36 -9.95 2.40
N SER A 205 -11.32 -8.66 2.07
CA SER A 205 -10.06 -7.94 1.88
C SER A 205 -9.38 -7.61 3.21
N ASN A 206 -8.06 -7.48 3.22
CA ASN A 206 -7.25 -7.18 4.41
C ASN A 206 -7.57 -8.14 5.57
N THR A 207 -7.33 -9.43 5.32
CA THR A 207 -7.46 -10.49 6.32
C THR A 207 -6.17 -11.33 6.34
N GLN A 208 -6.18 -12.50 6.99
CA GLN A 208 -5.01 -13.40 7.03
C GLN A 208 -5.24 -14.67 6.20
N VAL A 209 -6.15 -14.62 5.23
CA VAL A 209 -6.48 -15.76 4.40
C VAL A 209 -5.36 -16.02 3.38
N PHE A 210 -4.97 -17.30 3.29
CA PHE A 210 -4.03 -17.79 2.28
C PHE A 210 -4.54 -19.02 1.51
N ASN A 211 -5.58 -19.69 2.01
CA ASN A 211 -6.10 -20.95 1.45
C ASN A 211 -7.55 -20.79 0.98
N LEU A 212 -7.76 -20.89 -0.34
CA LEU A 212 -9.07 -20.78 -0.98
C LEU A 212 -9.78 -22.13 -1.21
N THR A 213 -9.20 -23.27 -0.78
CA THR A 213 -9.78 -24.61 -1.00
C THR A 213 -11.26 -24.71 -0.61
N PRO A 214 -11.72 -24.13 0.52
CA PRO A 214 -13.13 -24.17 0.91
C PRO A 214 -14.09 -23.50 -0.10
N LEU A 215 -13.59 -22.62 -0.97
CA LEU A 215 -14.42 -21.92 -1.96
C LEU A 215 -14.77 -22.77 -3.18
N ALA A 216 -14.09 -23.90 -3.41
CA ALA A 216 -14.23 -24.68 -4.65
C ALA A 216 -15.66 -25.24 -4.90
N THR A 217 -16.49 -25.33 -3.86
CA THR A 217 -17.88 -25.79 -3.93
C THR A 217 -18.88 -24.66 -4.17
N LEU A 218 -18.47 -23.38 -4.07
CA LEU A 218 -19.33 -22.21 -4.10
C LEU A 218 -19.65 -21.75 -5.52
N THR A 219 -20.10 -22.70 -6.34
CA THR A 219 -20.28 -22.53 -7.79
C THR A 219 -21.31 -21.45 -8.20
N ASN A 220 -22.10 -20.93 -7.27
CA ASN A 220 -23.02 -19.81 -7.51
C ASN A 220 -22.38 -18.43 -7.34
N LEU A 221 -21.10 -18.34 -6.90
CA LEU A 221 -20.39 -17.08 -6.77
C LEU A 221 -20.33 -16.33 -8.11
N LYS A 222 -20.71 -15.05 -8.05
CA LYS A 222 -20.66 -14.09 -9.15
C LYS A 222 -19.61 -13.02 -8.87
N ASP A 223 -19.51 -12.58 -7.62
CA ASP A 223 -18.60 -11.52 -7.18
C ASP A 223 -17.70 -12.04 -6.06
N LEU A 224 -16.37 -11.98 -6.28
CA LEU A 224 -15.37 -12.42 -5.31
C LEU A 224 -14.24 -11.40 -5.17
N TYR A 225 -14.07 -10.87 -3.95
CA TYR A 225 -13.04 -9.87 -3.63
C TYR A 225 -12.22 -10.27 -2.39
N PHE A 226 -10.90 -10.34 -2.54
CA PHE A 226 -9.98 -10.70 -1.46
C PHE A 226 -8.64 -9.97 -1.55
N TYR A 227 -8.70 -8.65 -1.61
CA TYR A 227 -7.51 -7.80 -1.68
C TYR A 227 -6.65 -7.90 -0.42
N ASP A 228 -5.36 -7.57 -0.54
CA ASP A 228 -4.46 -7.40 0.61
C ASP A 228 -4.43 -8.66 1.50
N ASN A 229 -4.20 -9.82 0.87
CA ASN A 229 -4.15 -11.12 1.53
C ASN A 229 -2.82 -11.84 1.19
N GLN A 230 -2.69 -13.12 1.54
CA GLN A 230 -1.48 -13.91 1.27
C GLN A 230 -1.75 -15.07 0.32
N VAL A 231 -2.74 -14.93 -0.57
CA VAL A 231 -3.13 -15.97 -1.51
C VAL A 231 -2.10 -16.09 -2.63
N SER A 232 -1.74 -17.32 -2.98
CA SER A 232 -0.87 -17.63 -4.12
C SER A 232 -1.45 -18.70 -5.05
N ASP A 233 -2.33 -19.59 -4.55
CA ASP A 233 -2.97 -20.65 -5.31
C ASP A 233 -4.43 -20.32 -5.64
N LEU A 234 -4.71 -20.17 -6.94
CA LEU A 234 -6.06 -19.94 -7.47
C LEU A 234 -6.76 -21.21 -7.95
N THR A 235 -6.14 -22.39 -7.83
CA THR A 235 -6.73 -23.67 -8.29
C THR A 235 -8.16 -23.90 -7.81
N PRO A 236 -8.53 -23.57 -6.54
CA PRO A 236 -9.90 -23.71 -6.06
C PRO A 236 -10.94 -22.89 -6.85
N LEU A 237 -10.53 -21.83 -7.55
CA LEU A 237 -11.43 -20.97 -8.31
C LEU A 237 -11.82 -21.54 -9.68
N ALA A 238 -11.12 -22.58 -10.18
CA ALA A 238 -11.30 -23.10 -11.54
C ALA A 238 -12.72 -23.61 -11.85
N THR A 239 -13.49 -23.96 -10.81
CA THR A 239 -14.88 -24.46 -10.92
C THR A 239 -15.93 -23.37 -10.82
N LEU A 240 -15.55 -22.13 -10.48
CA LEU A 240 -16.47 -21.03 -10.19
C LEU A 240 -16.89 -20.29 -11.47
N THR A 241 -17.39 -21.04 -12.45
CA THR A 241 -17.65 -20.55 -13.81
C THR A 241 -18.73 -19.47 -13.91
N ASN A 242 -19.47 -19.21 -12.82
CA ASN A 242 -20.45 -18.13 -12.74
C ASN A 242 -19.84 -16.77 -12.31
N LEU A 243 -18.54 -16.70 -12.02
CA LEU A 243 -17.88 -15.44 -11.68
C LEU A 243 -17.99 -14.42 -12.82
N GLU A 244 -18.52 -13.25 -12.46
CA GLU A 244 -18.67 -12.06 -13.29
C GLU A 244 -17.62 -11.01 -12.90
N ALA A 245 -17.27 -10.92 -11.61
CA ALA A 245 -16.24 -10.02 -11.09
C ALA A 245 -15.28 -10.75 -10.13
N LEU A 246 -13.98 -10.58 -10.36
CA LEU A 246 -12.92 -11.16 -9.53
C LEU A 246 -11.83 -10.13 -9.22
N GLY A 247 -11.58 -9.92 -7.93
CA GLY A 247 -10.59 -8.97 -7.44
C GLY A 247 -9.66 -9.56 -6.38
N PHE A 248 -8.35 -9.48 -6.64
CA PHE A 248 -7.30 -9.98 -5.75
C PHE A 248 -6.00 -9.15 -5.82
N TYR A 249 -6.17 -7.82 -5.90
CA TYR A 249 -5.12 -6.83 -5.65
C TYR A 249 -4.25 -7.19 -4.43
N ASP A 250 -2.95 -6.93 -4.52
CA ASP A 250 -1.95 -7.14 -3.47
C ASP A 250 -2.03 -8.54 -2.81
N ASN A 251 -1.60 -9.52 -3.59
CA ASN A 251 -1.48 -10.91 -3.19
C ASN A 251 -0.15 -11.47 -3.72
N ARG A 252 0.04 -12.79 -3.67
CA ARG A 252 1.27 -13.48 -4.12
C ARG A 252 0.99 -14.41 -5.30
N VAL A 253 0.06 -14.04 -6.17
CA VAL A 253 -0.36 -14.86 -7.31
C VAL A 253 0.64 -14.69 -8.46
N SER A 254 1.10 -15.80 -9.01
CA SER A 254 1.92 -15.84 -10.24
C SER A 254 1.27 -16.67 -11.35
N ASP A 255 0.48 -17.69 -11.00
CA ASP A 255 -0.24 -18.54 -11.94
C ASP A 255 -1.74 -18.22 -11.96
N ILE A 256 -2.21 -17.76 -13.12
CA ILE A 256 -3.63 -17.47 -13.40
C ILE A 256 -4.28 -18.52 -14.32
N THR A 257 -3.63 -19.67 -14.56
CA THR A 257 -4.20 -20.78 -15.33
C THR A 257 -5.59 -21.21 -14.87
N PRO A 258 -5.90 -21.25 -13.56
CA PRO A 258 -7.25 -21.57 -13.08
C PRO A 258 -8.36 -20.65 -13.62
N LEU A 259 -8.02 -19.43 -14.06
CA LEU A 259 -9.01 -18.47 -14.56
C LEU A 259 -9.49 -18.77 -15.99
N ALA A 260 -8.84 -19.68 -16.72
CA ALA A 260 -9.11 -19.91 -18.16
C ALA A 260 -10.55 -20.33 -18.48
N ALA A 261 -11.23 -21.00 -17.53
CA ALA A 261 -12.61 -21.46 -17.69
C ALA A 261 -13.67 -20.42 -17.26
N LEU A 262 -13.26 -19.30 -16.67
CA LEU A 262 -14.15 -18.29 -16.08
C LEU A 262 -14.69 -17.31 -17.12
N THR A 263 -15.29 -17.86 -18.18
CA THR A 263 -15.71 -17.13 -19.38
C THR A 263 -16.79 -16.07 -19.16
N ASN A 264 -17.45 -16.06 -17.99
CA ASN A 264 -18.42 -15.04 -17.60
C ASN A 264 -17.77 -13.78 -17.00
N LEU A 265 -16.46 -13.77 -16.74
CA LEU A 265 -15.78 -12.61 -16.18
C LEU A 265 -15.93 -11.38 -17.08
N GLU A 266 -16.47 -10.32 -16.50
CA GLU A 266 -16.55 -8.98 -17.08
C GLU A 266 -15.52 -8.03 -16.45
N TRP A 267 -15.19 -8.26 -15.18
CA TRP A 267 -14.27 -7.42 -14.40
C TRP A 267 -13.20 -8.26 -13.71
N LEU A 268 -11.93 -7.93 -13.94
CA LEU A 268 -10.79 -8.64 -13.39
C LEU A 268 -9.72 -7.66 -12.90
N TYR A 269 -9.42 -7.68 -11.59
CA TYR A 269 -8.41 -6.83 -10.96
C TYR A 269 -7.41 -7.67 -10.15
N PHE A 270 -6.15 -7.64 -10.57
CA PHE A 270 -5.05 -8.35 -9.91
C PHE A 270 -3.73 -7.58 -9.94
N SER A 271 -3.80 -6.25 -9.86
CA SER A 271 -2.57 -5.46 -9.74
C SER A 271 -1.81 -5.80 -8.46
N VAL A 272 -0.50 -5.52 -8.45
CA VAL A 272 0.41 -5.84 -7.34
C VAL A 272 0.40 -7.34 -7.07
N ASN A 273 0.87 -8.10 -8.06
CA ASN A 273 1.04 -9.55 -8.00
C ASN A 273 2.33 -9.94 -8.76
N GLN A 274 2.50 -11.21 -9.08
CA GLN A 274 3.71 -11.75 -9.73
C GLN A 274 3.40 -12.42 -11.07
N VAL A 275 2.30 -12.02 -11.72
CA VAL A 275 1.82 -12.63 -12.96
C VAL A 275 2.68 -12.17 -14.14
N SER A 276 3.09 -13.11 -14.98
CA SER A 276 3.84 -12.83 -16.22
C SER A 276 3.16 -13.35 -17.50
N ASN A 277 2.27 -14.34 -17.38
CA ASN A 277 1.66 -15.03 -18.50
C ASN A 277 0.14 -14.79 -18.55
N LEU A 278 -0.31 -14.07 -19.58
CA LEU A 278 -1.74 -13.78 -19.81
C LEU A 278 -2.46 -14.80 -20.70
N THR A 279 -1.81 -15.89 -21.14
CA THR A 279 -2.43 -16.91 -22.00
C THR A 279 -3.78 -17.42 -21.48
N PRO A 280 -3.98 -17.65 -20.17
CA PRO A 280 -5.28 -18.08 -19.63
C PRO A 280 -6.42 -17.10 -19.91
N LEU A 281 -6.13 -15.81 -20.12
CA LEU A 281 -7.15 -14.79 -20.38
C LEU A 281 -7.64 -14.78 -21.84
N ALA A 282 -6.97 -15.48 -22.77
CA ALA A 282 -7.22 -15.36 -24.21
C ALA A 282 -8.65 -15.70 -24.67
N THR A 283 -9.37 -16.48 -23.87
CA THR A 283 -10.75 -16.91 -24.15
C THR A 283 -11.82 -16.14 -23.37
N LEU A 284 -11.43 -15.20 -22.50
CA LEU A 284 -12.35 -14.47 -21.63
C LEU A 284 -12.98 -13.27 -22.34
N THR A 285 -13.67 -13.53 -23.45
CA THR A 285 -14.16 -12.50 -24.38
C THR A 285 -15.22 -11.57 -23.79
N ASN A 286 -15.78 -11.88 -22.61
CA ASN A 286 -16.72 -11.02 -21.89
C ASN A 286 -16.02 -9.94 -21.05
N LEU A 287 -14.69 -10.00 -20.88
CA LEU A 287 -13.94 -8.99 -20.12
C LEU A 287 -14.14 -7.60 -20.71
N LYS A 288 -14.53 -6.67 -19.84
CA LYS A 288 -14.73 -5.25 -20.11
C LYS A 288 -13.69 -4.40 -19.38
N TRP A 289 -13.33 -4.79 -18.16
CA TRP A 289 -12.34 -4.09 -17.33
C TRP A 289 -11.26 -5.06 -16.88
N LEU A 290 -10.01 -4.71 -17.16
CA LEU A 290 -8.84 -5.52 -16.85
C LEU A 290 -7.73 -4.66 -16.24
N TYR A 291 -7.42 -4.89 -14.97
CA TYR A 291 -6.43 -4.14 -14.21
C TYR A 291 -5.36 -5.09 -13.66
N PHE A 292 -4.11 -4.93 -14.11
CA PHE A 292 -2.97 -5.76 -13.69
C PHE A 292 -1.66 -4.99 -13.64
N SER A 293 -1.74 -3.70 -13.28
CA SER A 293 -0.57 -2.90 -12.97
C SER A 293 0.34 -3.55 -11.91
N ASP A 294 1.64 -3.23 -11.93
CA ASP A 294 2.65 -3.79 -11.01
C ASP A 294 2.65 -5.33 -11.00
N ASN A 295 2.97 -5.88 -12.17
CA ASN A 295 3.15 -7.31 -12.42
C ASN A 295 4.41 -7.52 -13.29
N ARG A 296 4.62 -8.73 -13.79
CA ARG A 296 5.80 -9.12 -14.60
C ARG A 296 5.41 -9.43 -16.06
N VAL A 297 4.35 -8.81 -16.57
CA VAL A 297 3.81 -9.08 -17.91
C VAL A 297 4.65 -8.37 -18.97
N SER A 298 4.94 -9.07 -20.08
CA SER A 298 5.61 -8.48 -21.25
C SER A 298 4.87 -8.72 -22.58
N ASP A 299 3.99 -9.72 -22.64
CA ASP A 299 3.26 -10.10 -23.85
C ASP A 299 1.75 -9.86 -23.72
N LEU A 300 1.21 -9.02 -24.61
CA LEU A 300 -0.23 -8.71 -24.70
C LEU A 300 -0.95 -9.48 -25.81
N ALA A 301 -0.27 -10.36 -26.57
CA ALA A 301 -0.88 -11.15 -27.64
C ALA A 301 -2.14 -11.95 -27.21
N PRO A 302 -2.24 -12.48 -25.97
CA PRO A 302 -3.47 -13.11 -25.49
C PRO A 302 -4.69 -12.19 -25.50
N LEU A 303 -4.50 -10.88 -25.36
CA LEU A 303 -5.61 -9.92 -25.24
C LEU A 303 -6.24 -9.54 -26.60
N LYS A 304 -5.62 -9.88 -27.72
CA LYS A 304 -6.00 -9.39 -29.07
C LYS A 304 -7.44 -9.68 -29.50
N ASN A 305 -8.08 -10.68 -28.90
CA ASN A 305 -9.45 -11.11 -29.25
C ASN A 305 -10.49 -10.69 -28.20
N LEU A 306 -10.10 -9.95 -27.16
CA LEU A 306 -11.00 -9.50 -26.10
C LEU A 306 -11.82 -8.30 -26.55
N SER A 307 -12.70 -8.53 -27.52
CA SER A 307 -13.40 -7.47 -28.26
C SER A 307 -14.29 -6.57 -27.39
N ASN A 308 -14.74 -7.05 -26.22
CA ASN A 308 -15.55 -6.28 -25.27
C ASN A 308 -14.72 -5.43 -24.29
N LEU A 309 -13.39 -5.50 -24.35
CA LEU A 309 -12.51 -4.78 -23.44
C LEU A 309 -12.66 -3.27 -23.68
N ARG A 310 -12.95 -2.54 -22.60
CA ARG A 310 -13.19 -1.09 -22.58
C ARG A 310 -12.09 -0.35 -21.83
N ASP A 311 -11.66 -0.92 -20.71
CA ASP A 311 -10.69 -0.30 -19.82
C ASP A 311 -9.57 -1.28 -19.49
N LEU A 312 -8.34 -0.84 -19.71
CA LEU A 312 -7.16 -1.67 -19.56
C LEU A 312 -6.06 -0.88 -18.85
N ASN A 313 -5.66 -1.33 -17.67
CA ASN A 313 -4.48 -0.81 -16.97
C ASN A 313 -3.44 -1.91 -16.78
N PHE A 314 -2.26 -1.67 -17.31
CA PHE A 314 -1.08 -2.51 -17.09
C PHE A 314 0.15 -1.67 -16.77
N ALA A 315 -0.05 -0.50 -16.15
CA ALA A 315 1.07 0.33 -15.74
C ALA A 315 2.07 -0.47 -14.90
N TRP A 316 3.37 -0.13 -14.95
CA TRP A 316 4.40 -0.85 -14.18
C TRP A 316 4.48 -2.34 -14.54
N ASN A 317 4.68 -2.62 -15.83
CA ASN A 317 4.96 -3.95 -16.35
C ASN A 317 6.17 -3.85 -17.32
N SER A 318 6.46 -4.93 -18.05
CA SER A 318 7.55 -5.02 -19.02
C SER A 318 7.04 -5.11 -20.48
N VAL A 319 5.92 -4.45 -20.78
CA VAL A 319 5.30 -4.50 -22.12
C VAL A 319 6.02 -3.56 -23.09
N SER A 320 6.32 -4.07 -24.29
CA SER A 320 6.91 -3.27 -25.37
C SER A 320 6.02 -3.12 -26.62
N ASP A 321 5.15 -4.09 -26.90
CA ASP A 321 4.31 -4.12 -28.10
C ASP A 321 2.83 -3.91 -27.79
N LEU A 322 2.25 -2.86 -28.36
CA LEU A 322 0.82 -2.53 -28.27
C LEU A 322 0.02 -2.97 -29.50
N SER A 323 0.66 -3.60 -30.50
CA SER A 323 -0.02 -4.09 -31.71
C SER A 323 -1.26 -4.97 -31.43
N PRO A 324 -1.29 -5.81 -30.36
CA PRO A 324 -2.46 -6.62 -30.05
C PRO A 324 -3.71 -5.79 -29.71
N LEU A 325 -3.55 -4.56 -29.23
CA LEU A 325 -4.64 -3.73 -28.73
C LEU A 325 -5.28 -2.86 -29.81
N VAL A 326 -4.56 -2.56 -30.89
CA VAL A 326 -4.95 -1.57 -31.92
C VAL A 326 -6.31 -1.88 -32.56
N ALA A 327 -6.63 -3.17 -32.70
CA ALA A 327 -7.86 -3.63 -33.36
C ALA A 327 -9.03 -3.87 -32.39
N LEU A 328 -8.86 -3.67 -31.08
CA LEU A 328 -9.94 -3.91 -30.09
C LEU A 328 -11.04 -2.86 -30.25
N PRO A 329 -12.26 -3.23 -30.70
CA PRO A 329 -13.25 -2.29 -31.22
C PRO A 329 -13.90 -1.40 -30.15
N HIS A 330 -13.91 -1.85 -28.89
CA HIS A 330 -14.59 -1.17 -27.78
C HIS A 330 -13.64 -0.59 -26.72
N LEU A 331 -12.32 -0.60 -26.95
CA LEU A 331 -11.37 -0.02 -26.02
C LEU A 331 -11.63 1.50 -25.94
N GLU A 332 -11.74 2.01 -24.72
CA GLU A 332 -12.08 3.40 -24.39
C GLU A 332 -10.94 4.04 -23.58
N ARG A 333 -10.33 3.29 -22.64
CA ARG A 333 -9.22 3.75 -21.81
C ARG A 333 -8.08 2.72 -21.76
N LEU A 334 -6.86 3.22 -21.82
CA LEU A 334 -5.62 2.45 -21.78
C LEU A 334 -4.61 3.17 -20.89
N ASP A 335 -4.17 2.54 -19.82
CA ASP A 335 -3.05 2.99 -19.00
C ASP A 335 -1.85 2.04 -19.16
N ALA A 336 -0.83 2.56 -19.82
CA ALA A 336 0.42 1.90 -20.17
C ALA A 336 1.63 2.62 -19.54
N LEU A 337 1.43 3.41 -18.47
CA LEU A 337 2.52 4.10 -17.76
C LEU A 337 3.61 3.11 -17.31
N SER A 338 4.86 3.58 -17.25
CA SER A 338 5.99 2.78 -16.75
C SER A 338 6.12 1.39 -17.40
N ASN A 339 6.06 1.35 -18.73
CA ASN A 339 6.34 0.17 -19.56
C ASN A 339 7.39 0.51 -20.64
N PRO A 340 8.27 -0.43 -21.01
CA PRO A 340 9.29 -0.24 -22.05
C PRO A 340 8.70 -0.27 -23.47
N LEU A 341 7.78 0.64 -23.76
CA LEU A 341 7.07 0.70 -25.05
C LEU A 341 8.05 0.90 -26.21
N SER A 342 7.93 0.08 -27.24
CA SER A 342 8.73 0.19 -28.44
C SER A 342 8.39 1.45 -29.24
N LYS A 343 9.32 1.89 -30.11
CA LYS A 343 9.07 2.98 -31.04
C LYS A 343 7.81 2.76 -31.89
N ALA A 344 7.56 1.55 -32.37
CA ALA A 344 6.35 1.25 -33.13
C ALA A 344 5.07 1.42 -32.27
N SER A 345 5.13 1.01 -31.00
CA SER A 345 4.04 1.26 -30.05
C SER A 345 3.75 2.74 -29.88
N ILE A 346 4.79 3.56 -29.70
CA ILE A 346 4.67 5.00 -29.48
C ILE A 346 4.25 5.75 -30.75
N ASP A 347 4.93 5.51 -31.87
CA ASP A 347 4.79 6.31 -33.10
C ASP A 347 3.62 5.84 -33.99
N GLU A 348 3.20 4.57 -33.89
CA GLU A 348 2.20 3.99 -34.77
C GLU A 348 0.95 3.51 -34.02
N HIS A 349 1.13 2.67 -32.99
CA HIS A 349 0.00 2.01 -32.33
C HIS A 349 -0.80 2.98 -31.44
N ILE A 350 -0.14 3.81 -30.64
CA ILE A 350 -0.81 4.82 -29.80
C ILE A 350 -1.58 5.83 -30.66
N PRO A 351 -1.01 6.45 -31.71
CA PRO A 351 -1.77 7.32 -32.61
C PRO A 351 -2.92 6.59 -33.32
N ALA A 352 -2.81 5.29 -33.58
CA ALA A 352 -3.92 4.49 -34.13
C ALA A 352 -5.06 4.31 -33.12
N LEU A 353 -4.74 4.11 -31.84
CA LEU A 353 -5.71 4.05 -30.75
C LEU A 353 -6.37 5.41 -30.52
N GLN A 354 -5.59 6.48 -30.42
CA GLN A 354 -6.11 7.85 -30.22
C GLN A 354 -7.00 8.34 -31.36
N ARG A 355 -6.72 7.96 -32.62
CA ARG A 355 -7.61 8.24 -33.77
C ARG A 355 -8.99 7.59 -33.66
N ARG A 356 -9.16 6.64 -32.74
CA ARG A 356 -10.42 5.98 -32.42
C ARG A 356 -11.01 6.49 -31.10
N ASP A 357 -10.54 7.63 -30.60
CA ASP A 357 -10.94 8.26 -29.34
C ASP A 357 -10.66 7.42 -28.08
N VAL A 358 -9.63 6.56 -28.13
CA VAL A 358 -9.12 5.86 -26.93
C VAL A 358 -8.29 6.85 -26.10
N ASP A 359 -8.61 6.99 -24.82
CA ASP A 359 -7.80 7.71 -23.85
C ASP A 359 -6.58 6.86 -23.47
N VAL A 360 -5.38 7.33 -23.82
CA VAL A 360 -4.13 6.58 -23.63
C VAL A 360 -3.21 7.35 -22.70
N SER A 361 -3.05 6.85 -21.48
CA SER A 361 -2.01 7.26 -20.53
C SER A 361 -0.75 6.44 -20.80
N PHE A 362 0.33 7.12 -21.18
CA PHE A 362 1.64 6.52 -21.31
C PHE A 362 2.69 7.60 -21.05
N ALA A 363 3.80 7.19 -20.46
CA ALA A 363 5.01 7.97 -20.51
C ALA A 363 5.82 7.33 -21.63
N PRO A 364 6.23 8.07 -22.67
CA PRO A 364 7.15 7.52 -23.65
C PRO A 364 8.37 7.02 -22.88
N PHE A 365 8.55 5.70 -22.88
CA PHE A 365 9.87 5.17 -22.69
C PHE A 365 10.68 5.82 -23.81
N HIS A 366 11.67 6.65 -23.47
CA HIS A 366 12.64 7.03 -24.47
C HIS A 366 13.31 5.72 -24.88
N SER A 367 12.82 5.13 -25.98
CA SER A 367 13.50 4.02 -26.61
C SER A 367 14.83 4.59 -27.01
N PHE A 368 15.83 4.26 -26.23
CA PHE A 368 17.16 4.16 -26.75
C PHE A 368 17.06 3.11 -27.84
N THR A 369 16.96 3.57 -29.08
CA THR A 369 17.71 2.88 -30.10
C THR A 369 19.10 2.74 -29.54
N VAL A 370 19.57 1.52 -29.29
CA VAL A 370 21.01 1.23 -29.30
C VAL A 370 21.48 1.41 -30.74
N THR A 371 21.44 2.64 -31.23
CA THR A 371 22.67 3.32 -31.57
C THR A 371 23.02 4.02 -30.28
N GLU A 372 24.04 3.59 -29.54
CA GLU A 372 24.68 4.37 -28.46
C GLU A 372 24.21 5.83 -28.43
N THR A 373 23.19 6.11 -27.64
CA THR A 373 22.96 7.45 -27.13
C THR A 373 22.55 7.20 -25.70
N GLU A 374 23.55 6.88 -24.88
CA GLU A 374 23.51 6.61 -23.44
C GLU A 374 22.62 7.63 -22.71
N SER A 375 22.03 7.23 -21.57
CA SER A 375 21.41 8.21 -20.69
C SER A 375 22.57 9.11 -20.38
N PRO A 376 22.45 10.42 -20.65
CA PRO A 376 23.59 11.28 -20.38
C PRO A 376 24.01 11.11 -18.93
N PHE A 377 23.09 10.73 -18.03
CA PHE A 377 23.39 10.36 -16.66
C PHE A 377 23.19 8.86 -16.37
N ASN A 378 24.22 8.15 -15.91
CA ASN A 378 24.20 6.73 -15.53
C ASN A 378 24.40 6.50 -14.01
N ILE A 379 23.62 5.58 -13.43
CA ILE A 379 23.74 5.17 -12.02
C ILE A 379 24.10 3.68 -11.94
N GLU A 380 25.35 3.41 -11.60
CA GLU A 380 25.87 2.06 -11.41
C GLU A 380 25.73 1.61 -9.95
N PHE A 381 25.29 0.37 -9.70
CA PHE A 381 25.27 -0.20 -8.35
C PHE A 381 26.37 -1.23 -8.13
N VAL A 382 27.00 -1.17 -6.96
CA VAL A 382 27.84 -2.25 -6.43
C VAL A 382 27.22 -2.77 -5.14
N PHE A 383 26.55 -3.93 -5.23
CA PHE A 383 25.95 -4.60 -4.08
C PHE A 383 27.03 -5.30 -3.26
N LEU A 384 27.18 -4.91 -2.00
CA LEU A 384 28.18 -5.45 -1.09
C LEU A 384 27.71 -6.73 -0.35
N GLY A 385 26.66 -7.37 -0.89
CA GLY A 385 26.10 -8.65 -0.45
C GLY A 385 24.76 -8.57 0.28
N GLY A 386 24.03 -9.68 0.32
CA GLY A 386 22.79 -9.84 1.10
C GLY A 386 21.48 -9.51 0.37
N PHE A 387 21.54 -8.88 -0.80
CA PHE A 387 20.36 -8.62 -1.64
C PHE A 387 20.04 -9.80 -2.55
N THR A 388 18.77 -10.17 -2.63
CA THR A 388 18.22 -11.08 -3.64
C THR A 388 18.17 -10.40 -5.02
N GLU A 389 18.01 -11.16 -6.10
CA GLU A 389 17.87 -10.61 -7.46
C GLU A 389 16.66 -9.66 -7.55
N GLU A 390 15.54 -10.02 -6.93
CA GLU A 390 14.31 -9.22 -6.91
C GLU A 390 14.49 -7.90 -6.16
N GLU A 391 15.28 -7.90 -5.09
CA GLU A 391 15.63 -6.66 -4.40
C GLU A 391 16.60 -5.81 -5.25
N GLN A 392 17.54 -6.42 -5.97
CA GLN A 392 18.45 -5.69 -6.88
C GLN A 392 17.68 -5.04 -8.05
N GLU A 393 16.65 -5.69 -8.58
CA GLU A 393 15.78 -5.10 -9.59
C GLU A 393 15.08 -3.83 -9.09
N VAL A 394 14.67 -3.79 -7.82
CA VAL A 394 14.11 -2.58 -7.20
C VAL A 394 15.08 -1.40 -7.26
N TRP A 395 16.37 -1.65 -7.02
CA TRP A 395 17.42 -0.61 -7.14
C TRP A 395 17.56 -0.10 -8.57
N HIS A 396 17.62 -1.00 -9.54
CA HIS A 396 17.71 -0.61 -10.94
C HIS A 396 16.48 0.16 -11.41
N HIS A 397 15.27 -0.21 -10.96
CA HIS A 397 14.06 0.56 -11.26
C HIS A 397 14.09 1.98 -10.69
N ALA A 398 14.61 2.15 -9.47
CA ALA A 398 14.74 3.46 -8.86
C ALA A 398 15.83 4.32 -9.55
N ALA A 399 16.95 3.72 -9.94
CA ALA A 399 17.98 4.38 -10.75
C ALA A 399 17.42 4.90 -12.07
N ASN A 400 16.73 4.04 -12.84
CA ASN A 400 16.13 4.42 -14.12
C ASN A 400 15.19 5.63 -13.98
N ARG A 401 14.50 5.77 -12.84
CA ARG A 401 13.63 6.92 -12.57
C ARG A 401 14.41 8.23 -12.43
N TRP A 402 15.57 8.18 -11.78
CA TRP A 402 16.48 9.32 -11.64
C TRP A 402 17.26 9.62 -12.93
N GLU A 403 17.76 8.60 -13.62
CA GLU A 403 18.45 8.73 -14.90
C GLU A 403 17.55 9.38 -15.95
N ALA A 404 16.29 8.95 -16.04
CA ALA A 404 15.30 9.58 -16.93
C ALA A 404 15.03 11.07 -16.60
N ALA A 405 15.29 11.49 -15.35
CA ALA A 405 15.07 12.86 -14.89
C ALA A 405 16.30 13.76 -15.01
N ILE A 406 17.50 13.20 -15.15
CA ILE A 406 18.78 13.94 -15.19
C ILE A 406 19.35 13.88 -16.60
N GLN A 407 19.50 15.05 -17.21
CA GLN A 407 20.04 15.22 -18.56
C GLN A 407 21.52 15.62 -18.57
N THR A 408 22.16 15.70 -17.40
CA THR A 408 23.60 16.01 -17.32
C THR A 408 24.43 14.79 -17.69
N GLU A 409 25.38 14.97 -18.60
CA GLU A 409 26.48 14.04 -18.85
C GLU A 409 27.75 14.57 -18.19
N PHE A 410 28.23 13.89 -17.16
CA PHE A 410 29.54 14.21 -16.59
C PHE A 410 30.62 13.45 -17.35
N PRO A 411 31.84 14.02 -17.46
CA PRO A 411 32.96 13.25 -17.96
C PRO A 411 33.20 12.01 -17.10
N ASP A 412 33.39 10.85 -17.74
CA ASP A 412 33.87 9.63 -17.10
C ASP A 412 35.13 9.94 -16.28
N TYR A 413 35.17 9.43 -15.05
CA TYR A 413 36.37 9.50 -14.23
C TYR A 413 37.09 8.16 -14.25
N THR A 414 38.37 8.18 -14.60
CA THR A 414 39.24 7.01 -14.50
C THR A 414 40.20 7.22 -13.34
N PHE A 415 40.18 6.31 -12.36
CA PHE A 415 41.08 6.36 -11.22
C PHE A 415 42.53 6.13 -11.67
N SER A 416 43.41 7.10 -11.42
CA SER A 416 44.85 7.04 -11.77
C SER A 416 45.72 6.30 -10.74
N SER A 417 45.10 5.88 -9.64
CA SER A 417 45.66 5.00 -8.62
C SER A 417 44.53 4.35 -7.84
N ALA A 418 44.80 3.19 -7.23
CA ALA A 418 43.80 2.51 -6.42
C ALA A 418 43.32 3.41 -5.26
N TRP A 419 42.00 3.49 -5.08
CA TRP A 419 41.37 4.27 -4.02
C TRP A 419 40.66 3.34 -3.04
N SER A 420 40.79 3.63 -1.75
CA SER A 420 40.11 2.90 -0.69
C SER A 420 39.26 3.86 0.14
N GLY A 421 38.03 3.43 0.43
CA GLY A 421 37.08 4.14 1.28
C GLY A 421 36.19 3.17 2.04
N ALA A 422 35.05 3.65 2.52
CA ALA A 422 34.09 2.81 3.22
C ALA A 422 32.65 3.25 2.91
N CYS A 423 31.76 2.27 2.89
CA CYS A 423 30.31 2.45 2.94
C CYS A 423 29.79 1.73 4.19
N GLY A 424 29.44 2.51 5.22
CA GLY A 424 29.24 1.96 6.56
C GLY A 424 30.51 1.28 7.10
N TYR A 425 30.41 0.02 7.54
CA TYR A 425 31.57 -0.78 7.95
C TYR A 425 32.23 -1.57 6.81
N GLN A 426 31.69 -1.51 5.59
CA GLN A 426 32.23 -2.27 4.48
C GLN A 426 33.27 -1.44 3.73
N ALA A 427 34.48 -1.99 3.64
CA ALA A 427 35.55 -1.37 2.89
C ALA A 427 35.22 -1.39 1.39
N ILE A 428 35.39 -0.24 0.75
CA ILE A 428 35.31 -0.08 -0.70
C ILE A 428 36.74 0.01 -1.23
N ASN A 429 37.03 -0.76 -2.27
CA ASN A 429 38.28 -0.66 -3.00
C ASN A 429 37.97 -0.47 -4.48
N ILE A 430 38.50 0.60 -5.05
CA ILE A 430 38.41 0.93 -6.47
C ILE A 430 39.81 0.70 -7.05
N PRO A 431 39.97 -0.24 -8.00
CA PRO A 431 41.28 -0.55 -8.55
C PRO A 431 41.80 0.60 -9.43
N ASP A 432 43.12 0.61 -9.60
CA ASP A 432 43.77 1.49 -10.58
C ASP A 432 43.24 1.20 -11.99
N GLY A 433 42.90 2.25 -12.73
CA GLY A 433 42.32 2.18 -14.07
C GLY A 433 40.82 1.92 -14.13
N GLU A 434 40.12 1.83 -12.98
CA GLU A 434 38.66 1.69 -12.95
C GLU A 434 38.00 2.97 -13.49
N ARG A 435 37.04 2.80 -14.40
CA ARG A 435 36.24 3.87 -14.98
C ARG A 435 34.88 3.92 -14.30
N ILE A 436 34.43 5.11 -13.93
CA ILE A 436 33.08 5.38 -13.45
C ILE A 436 32.44 6.39 -14.38
N ASP A 437 31.31 5.98 -14.95
CA ASP A 437 30.40 6.82 -15.70
C ASP A 437 29.37 7.43 -14.72
N ASP A 438 29.30 8.76 -14.68
CA ASP A 438 28.45 9.59 -13.81
C ASP A 438 28.40 9.28 -12.30
N LEU A 439 27.74 8.22 -11.86
CA LEU A 439 27.56 7.92 -10.45
C LEU A 439 27.61 6.42 -10.16
N ARG A 440 28.54 6.01 -9.30
CA ARG A 440 28.54 4.66 -8.73
C ARG A 440 28.08 4.68 -7.29
N ILE A 441 27.11 3.84 -6.95
CA ILE A 441 26.55 3.73 -5.61
C ILE A 441 26.88 2.36 -5.03
N TYR A 442 27.60 2.36 -3.91
CA TYR A 442 27.83 1.14 -3.13
C TYR A 442 26.67 0.92 -2.17
N VAL A 443 26.12 -0.29 -2.18
CA VAL A 443 24.89 -0.60 -1.45
C VAL A 443 25.14 -1.69 -0.42
N SER A 444 24.83 -1.39 0.84
CA SER A 444 24.98 -2.29 1.98
C SER A 444 23.61 -2.68 2.56
N LYS A 445 23.39 -3.98 2.77
CA LYS A 445 22.20 -4.49 3.47
C LYS A 445 22.51 -4.75 4.94
N PHE A 446 21.68 -4.24 5.84
CA PHE A 446 21.80 -4.45 7.28
C PHE A 446 20.61 -5.23 7.85
N ARG A 447 20.84 -5.91 8.98
CA ARG A 447 19.76 -6.45 9.80
C ARG A 447 19.06 -5.31 10.56
N GLU A 448 17.79 -5.50 10.88
CA GLU A 448 17.04 -4.59 11.74
C GLU A 448 17.73 -4.40 13.09
N GLY A 449 17.67 -3.18 13.64
CA GLY A 449 18.34 -2.82 14.90
C GLY A 449 19.85 -2.72 14.80
N ASN A 450 20.43 -2.65 13.59
CA ASN A 450 21.88 -2.47 13.44
C ASN A 450 22.33 -1.15 14.10
N PRO A 451 23.30 -1.17 15.04
CA PRO A 451 23.77 0.03 15.74
C PRO A 451 24.28 1.15 14.82
N LEU A 452 24.74 0.82 13.60
CA LEU A 452 25.13 1.82 12.60
C LEU A 452 24.00 2.68 12.12
N LEU A 453 22.81 2.08 12.03
CA LEU A 453 21.65 2.79 11.59
C LEU A 453 21.08 3.64 12.71
N ARG A 454 21.57 3.55 13.97
CA ARG A 454 21.15 4.42 15.10
C ARG A 454 19.62 4.51 15.31
N GLY A 455 18.90 3.43 15.02
CA GLY A 455 17.43 3.39 15.07
C GLY A 455 16.73 3.80 13.77
N TYR A 456 17.49 4.14 12.73
CA TYR A 456 17.01 4.52 11.42
C TYR A 456 16.86 3.33 10.44
N GLY A 457 16.00 3.46 9.43
CA GLY A 457 15.73 2.43 8.42
C GLY A 457 16.75 2.42 7.27
N GLY A 458 17.44 3.53 7.04
CA GLY A 458 18.51 3.63 6.04
C GLY A 458 19.32 4.93 6.11
N TYR A 459 20.29 5.05 5.21
CA TYR A 459 21.03 6.29 4.94
C TYR A 459 21.58 6.28 3.53
N GLY A 460 21.71 7.47 2.93
CA GLY A 460 22.30 7.68 1.62
C GLY A 460 23.17 8.93 1.63
N SER A 461 24.38 8.86 1.09
CA SER A 461 25.26 10.04 1.03
C SER A 461 26.33 9.92 -0.05
N PRO A 462 26.73 11.02 -0.70
CA PRO A 462 27.95 11.03 -1.50
C PRO A 462 29.18 10.87 -0.60
N ILE A 463 30.12 10.02 -1.03
CA ILE A 463 31.40 9.81 -0.35
C ILE A 463 32.58 10.33 -1.17
N VAL A 464 32.40 10.48 -2.49
CA VAL A 464 33.37 11.16 -3.35
C VAL A 464 32.63 12.16 -4.24
N LEU A 465 33.16 13.38 -4.30
CA LEU A 465 32.65 14.48 -5.11
C LEU A 465 33.65 14.85 -6.20
N ARG A 466 33.13 15.27 -7.34
CA ARG A 466 33.88 15.96 -8.39
C ARG A 466 34.34 17.35 -7.93
N SER A 467 35.23 17.99 -8.67
CA SER A 467 35.60 19.41 -8.48
C SER A 467 34.39 20.36 -8.57
N SER A 468 33.37 20.00 -9.34
CA SER A 468 32.06 20.69 -9.39
C SER A 468 31.22 20.54 -8.10
N SER A 469 31.75 19.83 -7.10
CA SER A 469 31.08 19.43 -5.87
C SER A 469 29.82 18.61 -6.10
N LEU A 470 29.75 17.88 -7.23
CA LEU A 470 28.68 16.94 -7.53
C LEU A 470 29.15 15.48 -7.32
N PRO A 471 28.29 14.61 -6.78
CA PRO A 471 28.58 13.19 -6.48
C PRO A 471 29.12 12.41 -7.65
N ILE A 472 30.17 11.61 -7.42
CA ILE A 472 30.64 10.55 -8.32
C ILE A 472 30.60 9.17 -7.69
N ILE A 473 30.80 9.08 -6.38
CA ILE A 473 30.63 7.84 -5.63
C ILE A 473 29.71 8.10 -4.45
N GLY A 474 28.66 7.30 -4.38
CA GLY A 474 27.69 7.27 -3.29
C GLY A 474 27.80 6.02 -2.44
N CYS A 475 27.24 6.12 -1.24
CA CYS A 475 27.03 5.00 -0.35
C CYS A 475 25.58 5.02 0.13
N ILE A 476 24.91 3.86 0.07
CA ILE A 476 23.61 3.64 0.68
C ILE A 476 23.67 2.43 1.59
N GLY A 477 23.13 2.60 2.79
CA GLY A 477 22.92 1.54 3.76
C GLY A 477 21.45 1.42 4.10
N ILE A 478 20.88 0.22 4.01
CA ILE A 478 19.45 0.02 4.31
C ILE A 478 19.22 -1.22 5.19
N ALA A 479 18.33 -1.10 6.17
CA ALA A 479 17.80 -2.24 6.90
C ALA A 479 16.55 -2.78 6.20
N THR A 480 16.53 -4.09 5.98
CA THR A 480 15.37 -4.81 5.44
C THR A 480 14.88 -5.83 6.47
N PRO A 481 14.02 -5.43 7.43
CA PRO A 481 13.38 -6.39 8.32
C PRO A 481 12.58 -7.45 7.54
N SER A 482 12.31 -8.61 8.15
CA SER A 482 11.53 -9.67 7.50
C SER A 482 10.08 -9.27 7.18
N THR A 483 9.59 -8.17 7.74
CA THR A 483 8.29 -7.53 7.47
C THR A 483 8.37 -6.39 6.43
N PHE A 484 9.56 -6.11 5.89
CA PHE A 484 9.78 -5.05 4.91
C PHE A 484 9.31 -5.50 3.53
N SER A 485 8.17 -4.96 3.07
CA SER A 485 7.67 -5.27 1.73
C SER A 485 8.57 -4.70 0.64
N LEU A 486 8.53 -5.30 -0.56
CA LEU A 486 9.23 -4.76 -1.73
C LEU A 486 8.75 -3.33 -2.08
N GLN A 487 7.49 -2.99 -1.75
CA GLN A 487 6.98 -1.62 -1.89
C GLN A 487 7.70 -0.64 -0.97
N ARG A 488 7.90 -0.99 0.32
CA ARG A 488 8.68 -0.16 1.25
C ARG A 488 10.12 -0.02 0.81
N LEU A 489 10.72 -1.11 0.29
CA LEU A 489 12.06 -1.06 -0.29
C LEU A 489 12.13 -0.11 -1.50
N ARG A 490 11.19 -0.16 -2.43
CA ARG A 490 11.15 0.75 -3.59
C ARG A 490 11.14 2.22 -3.17
N GLN A 491 10.30 2.57 -2.20
CA GLN A 491 10.17 3.95 -1.74
C GLN A 491 11.44 4.43 -1.03
N ALA A 492 12.00 3.61 -0.14
CA ALA A 492 13.24 3.93 0.56
C ALA A 492 14.41 4.08 -0.42
N VAL A 493 14.56 3.16 -1.38
CA VAL A 493 15.64 3.23 -2.35
C VAL A 493 15.56 4.48 -3.22
N LEU A 494 14.37 4.83 -3.71
CA LEU A 494 14.17 6.03 -4.52
C LEU A 494 14.57 7.30 -3.74
N HIS A 495 14.24 7.35 -2.45
CA HIS A 495 14.57 8.44 -1.53
C HIS A 495 16.09 8.53 -1.28
N GLU A 496 16.73 7.41 -0.94
CA GLU A 496 18.16 7.39 -0.61
C GLU A 496 19.06 7.75 -1.81
N ILE A 497 18.65 7.40 -3.03
CA ILE A 497 19.36 7.85 -4.24
C ILE A 497 19.31 9.38 -4.35
N GLY A 498 18.20 10.02 -3.98
CA GLY A 498 18.09 11.48 -3.92
C GLY A 498 19.12 12.13 -2.99
N HIS A 499 19.36 11.52 -1.83
CA HIS A 499 20.42 11.97 -0.92
C HIS A 499 21.82 11.76 -1.51
N VAL A 500 22.08 10.63 -2.16
CA VAL A 500 23.35 10.41 -2.85
C VAL A 500 23.58 11.45 -3.95
N LEU A 501 22.54 11.83 -4.69
CA LEU A 501 22.60 12.87 -5.73
C LEU A 501 22.87 14.29 -5.18
N GLY A 502 22.76 14.48 -3.86
CA GLY A 502 23.13 15.72 -3.19
C GLY A 502 21.99 16.42 -2.45
N ILE A 503 20.75 15.94 -2.58
CA ILE A 503 19.60 16.56 -1.93
C ILE A 503 19.74 16.38 -0.43
N GLY A 504 19.80 17.48 0.33
CA GLY A 504 19.97 17.45 1.79
C GLY A 504 21.38 17.14 2.27
N THR A 505 22.24 16.54 1.44
CA THR A 505 23.59 16.09 1.82
C THR A 505 24.68 17.09 1.45
N ILE A 506 24.57 17.77 0.30
CA ILE A 506 25.57 18.77 -0.15
C ILE A 506 25.04 20.20 -0.15
N TRP A 507 23.82 20.44 0.33
CA TRP A 507 23.24 21.78 0.34
C TRP A 507 24.06 22.77 1.17
N PHE A 508 24.53 22.37 2.36
CA PHE A 508 25.38 23.24 3.18
C PHE A 508 26.71 23.57 2.49
N SER A 509 27.40 22.58 1.91
CA SER A 509 28.68 22.81 1.25
C SER A 509 28.53 23.66 -0.01
N LYS A 510 27.38 23.61 -0.68
CA LYS A 510 27.03 24.49 -1.82
C LYS A 510 26.41 25.82 -1.43
N GLY A 511 26.20 26.10 -0.13
CA GLY A 511 25.54 27.33 0.33
C GLY A 511 24.06 27.42 -0.06
N MET A 512 23.42 26.28 -0.28
CA MET A 512 22.01 26.12 -0.67
C MET A 512 21.08 25.88 0.54
N ILE A 513 21.53 26.19 1.75
CA ILE A 513 20.67 26.39 2.91
C ILE A 513 20.85 27.82 3.40
N ARG A 514 19.74 28.50 3.69
CA ARG A 514 19.73 29.80 4.38
C ARG A 514 18.85 29.72 5.61
N GLU A 515 19.27 30.42 6.65
CA GLU A 515 18.48 30.60 7.86
C GLU A 515 17.85 32.00 7.87
N LEU A 516 16.55 32.06 8.17
CA LEU A 516 15.84 33.30 8.42
C LEU A 516 15.04 33.13 9.71
N ASN A 517 15.37 33.89 10.76
CA ASN A 517 14.72 33.83 12.07
C ASN A 517 14.70 32.43 12.72
N GLY A 518 15.79 31.65 12.59
CA GLY A 518 15.86 30.28 13.11
C GLY A 518 15.16 29.23 12.25
N ASP A 519 14.74 29.60 11.04
CA ASP A 519 14.05 28.72 10.09
C ASP A 519 14.87 28.53 8.81
N THR A 520 15.16 27.27 8.48
CA THR A 520 16.00 26.89 7.32
C THR A 520 15.17 26.71 6.05
N HIS A 521 15.72 27.13 4.92
CA HIS A 521 15.09 26.96 3.61
C HIS A 521 16.12 26.84 2.48
N PHE A 522 15.68 26.27 1.37
CA PHE A 522 16.48 26.14 0.15
C PHE A 522 16.26 27.37 -0.75
N PRO A 523 17.28 28.21 -0.99
CA PRO A 523 17.12 29.51 -1.64
C PRO A 523 17.19 29.47 -3.17
N GLY A 524 17.15 28.27 -3.77
CA GLY A 524 17.32 28.06 -5.21
C GLY A 524 16.17 28.68 -6.01
N PRO A 525 16.44 29.57 -6.99
CA PRO A 525 15.39 30.31 -7.69
C PRO A 525 14.47 29.40 -8.52
N LYS A 526 15.00 28.29 -9.08
CA LYS A 526 14.17 27.37 -9.87
C LYS A 526 13.27 26.53 -8.95
N ALA A 527 13.80 26.03 -7.85
CA ALA A 527 13.03 25.31 -6.84
C ALA A 527 11.93 26.19 -6.23
N ILE A 528 12.22 27.47 -5.95
CA ILE A 528 11.23 28.44 -5.47
C ILE A 528 10.10 28.62 -6.49
N ALA A 529 10.43 28.75 -7.78
CA ALA A 529 9.41 28.88 -8.83
C ALA A 529 8.51 27.64 -8.92
N ALA A 530 9.08 26.43 -8.82
CA ALA A 530 8.31 25.18 -8.79
C ALA A 530 7.46 25.06 -7.52
N PHE A 531 7.97 25.50 -6.37
CA PHE A 531 7.22 25.51 -5.11
C PHE A 531 5.99 26.42 -5.20
N ASP A 532 6.15 27.62 -5.77
CA ASP A 532 5.02 28.53 -5.99
C ASP A 532 3.99 27.93 -6.97
N GLN A 533 4.44 27.26 -8.05
CA GLN A 533 3.55 26.56 -8.98
C GLN A 533 2.78 25.41 -8.31
N ALA A 534 3.37 24.73 -7.33
CA ALA A 534 2.73 23.69 -6.54
C ALA A 534 1.71 24.22 -5.51
N GLY A 535 1.40 25.52 -5.50
CA GLY A 535 0.52 26.15 -4.51
C GLY A 535 1.28 26.74 -3.32
N GLY A 536 2.56 27.08 -3.50
CA GLY A 536 3.40 27.69 -2.49
C GLY A 536 3.22 29.20 -2.34
N THR A 537 2.51 29.89 -3.24
CA THR A 537 2.46 31.36 -3.29
C THR A 537 1.93 32.00 -2.00
N ASP A 538 0.98 31.34 -1.33
CA ASP A 538 0.34 31.77 -0.08
C ASP A 538 1.15 31.41 1.18
N TYR A 539 2.25 30.65 1.04
CA TYR A 539 3.13 30.29 2.15
C TYR A 539 3.77 31.53 2.78
N GLN A 540 3.55 31.73 4.08
CA GLN A 540 3.93 32.93 4.83
C GLN A 540 5.38 32.92 5.38
N GLY A 541 6.14 31.84 5.11
CA GLY A 541 7.55 31.69 5.48
C GLY A 541 8.51 31.82 4.30
N ALA A 542 9.78 31.53 4.54
CA ALA A 542 10.76 31.41 3.46
C ALA A 542 10.38 30.24 2.53
N LYS A 543 10.44 30.47 1.21
CA LYS A 543 10.00 29.50 0.20
C LYS A 543 10.94 28.29 0.16
N VAL A 544 10.38 27.12 -0.17
CA VAL A 544 11.06 25.82 -0.11
C VAL A 544 11.63 25.53 1.30
N PRO A 545 10.74 25.46 2.32
CA PRO A 545 11.16 25.20 3.69
C PRO A 545 11.80 23.82 3.83
N THR A 546 12.89 23.75 4.59
CA THR A 546 13.58 22.50 4.93
C THR A 546 13.38 22.15 6.39
N GLU A 547 13.68 20.93 6.80
CA GLU A 547 13.84 20.65 8.23
C GLU A 547 15.00 21.48 8.82
N ARG A 548 15.00 21.68 10.14
CA ARG A 548 15.96 22.59 10.81
C ARG A 548 17.42 22.21 10.59
N ASP A 549 17.68 20.92 10.46
CA ASP A 549 18.99 20.37 10.15
C ASP A 549 19.37 20.53 8.67
N GLY A 550 18.45 20.98 7.81
CA GLY A 550 18.66 21.23 6.39
C GLY A 550 18.83 19.96 5.56
N THR A 551 18.41 18.80 6.06
CA THR A 551 18.64 17.50 5.39
C THR A 551 17.45 17.04 4.55
N HIS A 552 16.25 17.54 4.83
CA HIS A 552 15.01 17.15 4.15
C HIS A 552 14.15 18.36 3.83
N TRP A 553 13.18 18.18 2.94
CA TRP A 553 12.06 19.09 2.86
C TRP A 553 11.25 19.06 4.14
N ARG A 554 10.70 20.23 4.51
CA ARG A 554 9.89 20.31 5.72
C ARG A 554 8.59 19.54 5.54
N THR A 555 8.39 18.49 6.33
CA THR A 555 7.24 17.60 6.21
C THR A 555 5.93 18.34 6.44
N SER A 556 5.89 19.29 7.38
CA SER A 556 4.69 20.12 7.63
C SER A 556 4.29 21.04 6.47
N ALA A 557 5.18 21.26 5.48
CA ALA A 557 4.92 22.10 4.32
C ALA A 557 4.87 21.33 3.00
N LEU A 558 5.57 20.19 2.92
CA LEU A 558 5.81 19.41 1.69
C LEU A 558 5.50 17.92 1.87
N SER A 559 4.56 17.56 2.76
CA SER A 559 4.14 16.17 2.95
C SER A 559 3.71 15.50 1.64
N GLY A 560 4.18 14.27 1.42
CA GLY A 560 3.96 13.51 0.18
C GLY A 560 5.02 13.73 -0.89
N GLU A 561 5.89 14.72 -0.74
CA GLU A 561 7.09 14.87 -1.58
C GLU A 561 8.15 13.83 -1.19
N LEU A 562 8.82 13.24 -2.18
CA LEU A 562 9.81 12.18 -1.98
C LEU A 562 10.83 12.46 -0.87
N MET A 563 11.40 13.66 -0.82
CA MET A 563 12.51 14.03 0.08
C MET A 563 12.03 14.69 1.39
N SER A 564 10.76 14.46 1.77
CA SER A 564 10.23 14.77 3.11
C SER A 564 10.37 13.55 4.04
N THR A 565 10.36 13.76 5.37
CA THR A 565 10.56 12.68 6.36
C THR A 565 9.36 11.74 6.51
N VAL A 566 8.19 12.12 5.98
CA VAL A 566 6.96 11.30 5.97
C VAL A 566 6.24 11.49 4.63
N ALA A 567 6.32 10.49 3.76
CA ALA A 567 5.70 10.51 2.44
C ALA A 567 4.95 9.19 2.16
N PRO A 568 3.65 9.08 2.51
CA PRO A 568 2.82 8.00 2.02
C PRO A 568 2.65 8.16 0.50
N ASN A 569 3.29 7.29 -0.27
CA ASN A 569 3.40 7.34 -1.75
C ASN A 569 4.25 8.52 -2.24
N PRO A 570 5.58 8.48 -2.06
CA PRO A 570 6.46 9.59 -2.42
C PRO A 570 6.51 9.81 -3.93
N VAL A 571 6.47 11.09 -4.33
CA VAL A 571 6.54 11.52 -5.72
C VAL A 571 7.78 12.38 -5.98
N ILE A 572 8.40 12.24 -7.15
CA ILE A 572 9.48 13.15 -7.60
C ILE A 572 8.83 14.41 -8.14
N SER A 573 8.70 15.42 -7.29
CA SER A 573 8.09 16.67 -7.68
C SER A 573 9.01 17.54 -8.55
N ALA A 574 8.40 18.50 -9.27
CA ALA A 574 9.16 19.55 -9.94
C ALA A 574 10.03 20.39 -8.99
N ILE A 575 9.69 20.45 -7.69
CA ILE A 575 10.48 21.16 -6.68
C ILE A 575 11.84 20.45 -6.51
N THR A 576 11.82 19.13 -6.39
CA THR A 576 13.01 18.31 -6.22
C THR A 576 13.90 18.32 -7.45
N LEU A 577 13.35 18.16 -8.66
CA LEU A 577 14.16 18.23 -9.88
C LEU A 577 14.74 19.63 -10.10
N GLN A 578 13.98 20.69 -9.83
CA GLN A 578 14.51 22.04 -9.94
C GLN A 578 15.57 22.35 -8.87
N ALA A 579 15.51 21.75 -7.69
CA ALA A 579 16.57 21.83 -6.69
C ALA A 579 17.87 21.19 -7.19
N LEU A 580 17.81 20.04 -7.88
CA LEU A 580 18.97 19.49 -8.59
C LEU A 580 19.49 20.49 -9.64
N SER A 581 18.58 21.15 -10.37
CA SER A 581 18.98 22.14 -11.37
C SER A 581 19.59 23.42 -10.82
N ASP A 582 19.25 23.80 -9.59
CA ASP A 582 19.91 24.88 -8.85
C ASP A 582 21.29 24.44 -8.31
N MET A 583 21.50 23.16 -8.03
CA MET A 583 22.79 22.60 -7.58
C MET A 583 23.82 22.40 -8.69
N GLY A 584 23.38 22.34 -9.95
CA GLY A 584 24.25 22.23 -11.13
C GLY A 584 23.88 21.13 -12.12
N TYR A 585 22.78 20.39 -11.91
CA TYR A 585 22.29 19.41 -12.87
C TYR A 585 21.45 20.06 -14.00
N SER A 586 21.43 19.43 -15.16
CA SER A 586 20.41 19.58 -16.18
C SER A 586 19.36 18.52 -15.93
N VAL A 587 18.08 18.88 -15.96
CA VAL A 587 16.98 17.97 -15.59
C VAL A 587 15.86 18.03 -16.62
N ASP A 588 15.17 16.92 -16.81
CA ASP A 588 13.95 16.82 -17.60
C ASP A 588 12.71 16.97 -16.71
N LEU A 589 12.04 18.12 -16.79
CA LEU A 589 10.82 18.34 -16.01
C LEU A 589 9.63 17.54 -16.51
N SER A 590 9.69 16.94 -17.71
CA SER A 590 8.64 16.00 -18.15
C SER A 590 8.66 14.69 -17.37
N ALA A 591 9.78 14.39 -16.70
CA ALA A 591 9.91 13.24 -15.82
C ALA A 591 9.32 13.47 -14.40
N THR A 592 8.78 14.65 -14.08
CA THR A 592 8.18 14.90 -12.75
C THR A 592 6.83 14.22 -12.58
N ASP A 593 6.55 13.75 -11.39
CA ASP A 593 5.22 13.32 -10.99
C ASP A 593 4.33 14.55 -10.66
N PRO A 594 3.02 14.49 -10.91
CA PRO A 594 2.09 15.52 -10.46
C PRO A 594 2.15 15.71 -8.94
N TYR A 595 2.33 16.96 -8.51
CA TYR A 595 2.41 17.28 -7.09
C TYR A 595 1.74 18.63 -6.78
N VAL A 596 0.92 18.64 -5.73
CA VAL A 596 0.26 19.83 -5.21
C VAL A 596 0.48 19.89 -3.70
N ARG A 597 0.93 21.06 -3.21
CA ARG A 597 1.19 21.29 -1.79
C ARG A 597 -0.10 21.14 -0.96
N PRO A 598 -0.09 20.41 0.16
CA PRO A 598 -1.25 20.32 1.06
C PRO A 598 -1.67 21.69 1.63
N SER A 599 -2.99 21.92 1.75
CA SER A 599 -3.56 23.14 2.36
C SER A 599 -3.27 23.22 3.87
N PRO A 600 -3.06 24.43 4.45
CA PRO A 600 -2.78 24.61 5.88
C PRO A 600 -3.82 24.01 6.83
N THR A 601 -5.08 23.86 6.40
CA THR A 601 -6.18 23.28 7.20
C THR A 601 -6.26 21.76 7.15
N ALA A 602 -5.47 21.10 6.29
CA ALA A 602 -5.47 19.64 6.13
C ALA A 602 -4.40 18.93 6.97
N ALA A 603 -3.50 19.67 7.64
CA ALA A 603 -2.50 19.10 8.54
C ALA A 603 -3.17 18.67 9.86
N LYS A 604 -3.86 17.54 9.86
CA LYS A 604 -4.01 16.77 11.10
C LYS A 604 -2.60 16.32 11.53
N PRO A 605 -2.27 16.37 12.83
CA PRO A 605 -1.16 15.57 13.32
C PRO A 605 -1.58 14.11 13.08
N VAL A 606 -0.88 13.42 12.18
CA VAL A 606 -1.01 11.97 12.08
C VAL A 606 -0.50 11.44 13.40
N ALA A 607 -1.42 10.97 14.24
CA ALA A 607 -1.08 10.14 15.37
C ALA A 607 -0.70 8.75 14.85
N ASP A 608 0.34 8.19 15.45
CA ASP A 608 0.73 6.78 15.49
C ASP A 608 1.54 6.21 14.30
N GLU A 609 2.85 6.09 14.58
CA GLU A 609 3.80 4.99 14.28
C GLU A 609 4.09 4.48 12.85
N GLU A 610 3.38 4.84 11.79
CA GLU A 610 3.47 4.03 10.55
C GLU A 610 4.33 4.51 9.37
N LEU A 611 4.95 5.70 9.35
CA LEU A 611 5.79 6.12 8.21
C LEU A 611 6.84 7.20 8.57
N GLU A 612 7.54 7.06 9.70
CA GLU A 612 8.78 7.80 9.87
C GLU A 612 9.82 7.19 8.93
N PHE A 613 10.14 7.86 7.81
CA PHE A 613 11.38 7.58 7.08
C PHE A 613 12.50 8.02 8.00
N PHE A 614 12.88 7.11 8.89
CA PHE A 614 14.09 7.25 9.63
C PHE A 614 15.23 7.07 8.62
N CYS A 615 15.60 8.13 7.90
CA CYS A 615 16.89 8.26 7.24
C CYS A 615 17.74 9.19 8.11
N SER A 616 18.97 8.79 8.43
CA SER A 616 19.92 9.64 9.15
C SER A 616 21.18 9.84 8.34
N LEU A 617 21.54 11.12 8.15
CA LEU A 617 22.84 11.51 7.62
C LEU A 617 23.91 11.66 8.72
N GLU A 618 23.57 11.42 10.00
CA GLU A 618 24.48 11.63 11.12
C GLU A 618 25.60 10.59 11.18
N GLY A 619 26.85 11.07 11.22
CA GLY A 619 28.03 10.22 11.46
C GLY A 619 28.65 9.59 10.21
N LEU A 620 28.19 9.95 9.00
CA LEU A 620 28.87 9.59 7.76
C LEU A 620 30.15 10.44 7.57
N PRO A 621 31.24 9.85 7.05
CA PRO A 621 32.46 10.60 6.80
C PRO A 621 32.21 11.72 5.78
N ALA A 622 32.88 12.86 5.98
CA ALA A 622 32.84 13.94 5.00
C ALA A 622 33.33 13.42 3.63
N PRO A 623 32.66 13.80 2.53
CA PRO A 623 33.06 13.33 1.21
C PRO A 623 34.46 13.82 0.85
N VAL A 624 35.18 12.97 0.12
CA VAL A 624 36.48 13.31 -0.48
C VAL A 624 36.25 14.02 -1.81
N TYR A 625 37.04 15.05 -2.10
CA TYR A 625 36.99 15.73 -3.39
C TYR A 625 38.09 15.15 -4.30
N LEU A 626 37.73 14.88 -5.56
CA LEU A 626 38.71 14.60 -6.60
C LEU A 626 39.34 15.91 -7.05
N ASP A 627 40.67 15.95 -7.07
CA ASP A 627 41.43 17.01 -7.73
C ASP A 627 41.35 16.80 -9.25
N ASP A 628 41.20 17.90 -10.01
CA ASP A 628 41.15 17.88 -11.49
C ASP A 628 42.41 17.29 -12.15
#